data_AF-A0A7T8HIT6-F1
#
_entry.id   AF-A0A7T8HIT6-F1
#
_cell.length_a   1.000
_cell.length_b   1.000
_cell.length_c   1.000
_cell.angle_alpha   90.00
_cell.angle_beta   90.00
_cell.angle_gamma   90.00
#
_symmetry.space_group_name_H-M   'P 1'
#
loop_
_entity.id
_entity.type
_entity.pdbx_description
1 polymer ?
#
loop_
_entity_poly.entity_id
_entity_poly.type
_entity_poly.pdbx_seq_one_letter_code
_entity_poly.pdbx_strand_id
1 'polypeptide(L)'
;MLSLSKLTALASDEPEDLVKPFIEDIEQELTISLAQEQLPKSVLEAFNLSRESMNVLSPKELIELYISNDNFEADHIDFKKALDLMDYIRDMDNEDKDALKLHIWAHSILRDKWERMDAAHPLDSVRDTTFFKLAEFCQLQSMENNQLVSYESLLAANELQTMAHNKNFQFFLQTAYEHLIRSTEAF
;
A
#
# COMPACT_ATOMS: atom_id res chain seq x y z
N MET A 1 -4.49 16.14 -20.41
CA MET A 1 -5.75 16.20 -21.19
C MET A 1 -6.97 15.81 -20.35
N LEU A 2 -6.86 14.87 -19.41
CA LEU A 2 -7.97 14.42 -18.55
C LEU A 2 -8.70 15.54 -17.79
N SER A 3 -7.99 16.48 -17.17
CA SER A 3 -8.63 17.60 -16.45
C SER A 3 -9.46 18.50 -17.38
N LEU A 4 -9.02 18.68 -18.63
CA LEU A 4 -9.79 19.43 -19.63
C LEU A 4 -11.01 18.63 -20.08
N SER A 5 -10.87 17.33 -20.31
CA SER A 5 -12.00 16.45 -20.62
C SER A 5 -13.06 16.45 -19.50
N LYS A 6 -12.64 16.42 -18.23
CA LYS A 6 -13.53 16.54 -17.07
C LYS A 6 -14.27 17.88 -17.07
N LEU A 7 -13.57 18.99 -17.29
CA LEU A 7 -14.20 20.32 -17.36
C LEU A 7 -15.19 20.43 -18.53
N THR A 8 -14.86 19.87 -19.69
CA THR A 8 -15.76 19.84 -20.85
C THR A 8 -17.00 19.00 -20.57
N ALA A 9 -16.85 17.84 -19.91
CA ALA A 9 -17.96 17.00 -19.51
C ALA A 9 -18.87 17.67 -18.46
N LEU A 10 -18.28 18.39 -17.49
CA LEU A 10 -19.03 19.17 -16.51
C LEU A 10 -19.75 20.38 -17.10
N ALA A 11 -19.21 20.92 -18.21
CA ALA A 11 -19.77 22.08 -18.90
C ALA A 11 -20.73 21.68 -20.05
N SER A 12 -20.92 20.39 -20.31
CA SER A 12 -21.86 19.92 -21.34
C SER A 12 -23.28 19.91 -20.81
N ASP A 13 -24.25 20.13 -21.70
CA ASP A 13 -25.69 19.99 -21.39
C ASP A 13 -26.17 18.51 -21.49
N GLU A 14 -25.25 17.55 -21.38
CA GLU A 14 -25.58 16.12 -21.44
C GLU A 14 -26.27 15.65 -20.14
N PRO A 15 -27.12 14.61 -20.20
CA PRO A 15 -27.80 14.11 -19.01
C PRO A 15 -26.81 13.56 -17.99
N GLU A 16 -27.03 13.88 -16.71
CA GLU A 16 -26.15 13.48 -15.60
C GLU A 16 -25.86 11.98 -15.55
N ASP A 17 -26.81 11.15 -15.97
CA ASP A 17 -26.69 9.69 -15.98
C ASP A 17 -25.59 9.18 -16.94
N LEU A 18 -25.27 9.94 -17.99
CA LEU A 18 -24.17 9.64 -18.91
C LEU A 18 -22.86 10.30 -18.47
N VAL A 19 -22.95 11.50 -17.89
CA VAL A 19 -21.80 12.30 -17.49
C VAL A 19 -21.13 11.75 -16.23
N LYS A 20 -21.90 11.28 -15.24
CA LYS A 20 -21.37 10.73 -13.97
C LYS A 20 -20.37 9.57 -14.15
N PRO A 21 -20.71 8.46 -14.82
CA PRO A 21 -19.77 7.35 -14.99
C PRO A 21 -18.53 7.76 -15.77
N PHE A 22 -18.69 8.66 -16.75
CA PHE A 22 -17.56 9.19 -17.52
C PHE A 22 -16.63 10.07 -16.67
N ILE A 23 -17.17 10.88 -15.75
CA ILE A 23 -16.36 11.65 -14.81
C ILE A 23 -15.65 10.73 -13.82
N GLU A 24 -16.33 9.71 -13.30
CA GLU A 24 -15.72 8.72 -12.40
C GLU A 24 -14.54 8.00 -13.07
N ASP A 25 -14.69 7.58 -14.33
CA ASP A 25 -13.59 7.02 -15.12
C ASP A 25 -12.41 7.99 -15.23
N ILE A 26 -12.68 9.26 -15.56
CA ILE A 26 -11.62 10.28 -15.64
C ILE A 26 -10.97 10.54 -14.29
N GLU A 27 -11.72 10.54 -13.19
CA GLU A 27 -11.20 10.74 -11.83
C GLU A 27 -10.29 9.59 -11.39
N GLN A 28 -10.62 8.35 -11.76
CA GLN A 28 -9.74 7.21 -11.53
C GLN A 28 -8.42 7.35 -12.28
N GLU A 29 -8.46 7.65 -13.57
CA GLU A 29 -7.25 7.88 -14.39
C GLU A 29 -6.41 9.06 -13.88
N LEU A 30 -7.06 10.13 -13.41
CA LEU A 30 -6.37 11.26 -12.78
C LEU A 30 -5.67 10.84 -11.49
N THR A 31 -6.31 10.02 -10.66
CA THR A 31 -5.70 9.53 -9.41
C THR A 31 -4.46 8.68 -9.70
N ILE A 32 -4.53 7.78 -10.67
CA ILE A 32 -3.39 6.94 -11.10
C ILE A 32 -2.24 7.82 -11.61
N SER A 33 -2.54 8.80 -12.47
CA SER A 33 -1.54 9.74 -12.98
C SER A 33 -0.90 10.55 -11.87
N LEU A 34 -1.67 11.02 -10.89
CA LEU A 34 -1.16 11.75 -9.73
C LEU A 34 -0.25 10.87 -8.86
N ALA A 35 -0.62 9.60 -8.68
CA ALA A 35 0.23 8.64 -7.96
C ALA A 35 1.56 8.39 -8.67
N GLN A 36 1.56 8.34 -10.02
CA GLN A 36 2.78 8.24 -10.81
C GLN A 36 3.66 9.51 -10.72
N GLU A 37 3.06 10.70 -10.73
CA GLU A 37 3.79 11.97 -10.59
C GLU A 37 4.46 12.12 -9.22
N GLN A 38 3.84 11.55 -8.18
CA GLN A 38 4.34 11.56 -6.81
C GLN A 38 5.47 10.55 -6.56
N LEU A 39 5.85 9.73 -7.54
CA LEU A 39 6.93 8.76 -7.37
C LEU A 39 8.25 9.45 -6.96
N PRO A 40 8.93 8.96 -5.90
CA PRO A 40 10.21 9.51 -5.48
C PRO A 40 11.26 9.47 -6.60
N LYS A 41 12.13 10.48 -6.66
CA LYS A 41 13.21 10.53 -7.67
C LYS A 41 14.18 9.36 -7.53
N SER A 42 14.44 8.93 -6.30
CA SER A 42 15.27 7.76 -5.98
C SER A 42 14.76 6.49 -6.65
N VAL A 43 13.45 6.25 -6.65
CA VAL A 43 12.83 5.11 -7.34
C VAL A 43 12.99 5.23 -8.85
N LEU A 44 12.73 6.42 -9.40
CA LEU A 44 12.86 6.64 -10.84
C LEU A 44 14.29 6.40 -11.34
N GLU A 45 15.29 6.86 -10.58
CA GLU A 45 16.70 6.63 -10.88
C GLU A 45 17.07 5.15 -10.78
N ALA A 46 16.60 4.43 -9.74
CA ALA A 46 16.87 3.01 -9.56
C ALA A 46 16.34 2.15 -10.73
N PHE A 47 15.17 2.50 -11.26
CA PHE A 47 14.56 1.80 -12.39
C PHE A 47 14.95 2.38 -13.77
N ASN A 48 15.88 3.36 -13.81
CA ASN A 48 16.28 4.08 -15.03
C ASN A 48 15.10 4.70 -15.81
N LEU A 49 14.10 5.19 -15.08
CA LEU A 49 12.91 5.82 -15.63
C LEU A 49 13.03 7.34 -15.62
N SER A 50 12.58 7.98 -16.70
CA SER A 50 12.59 9.44 -16.84
C SER A 50 11.17 10.00 -16.81
N ARG A 51 10.89 10.98 -15.94
CA ARG A 51 9.53 11.58 -15.77
C ARG A 51 8.94 12.12 -17.07
N GLU A 52 9.78 12.56 -17.99
CA GLU A 52 9.38 13.21 -19.25
C GLU A 52 9.14 12.22 -20.40
N SER A 53 9.69 11.01 -20.30
CA SER A 53 9.62 10.00 -21.37
C SER A 53 8.97 8.69 -20.94
N MET A 54 8.45 8.63 -19.71
CA MET A 54 7.80 7.44 -19.17
C MET A 54 6.39 7.32 -19.74
N ASN A 55 6.00 6.10 -20.09
CA ASN A 55 4.60 5.79 -20.39
C ASN A 55 3.74 5.87 -19.13
N VAL A 56 2.43 6.00 -19.30
CA VAL A 56 1.49 5.86 -18.18
C VAL A 56 1.60 4.43 -17.65
N LEU A 57 1.91 4.30 -16.36
CA LEU A 57 2.07 3.01 -15.70
C LEU A 57 0.70 2.51 -15.23
N SER A 58 0.53 1.19 -15.26
CA SER A 58 -0.64 0.56 -14.67
C SER A 58 -0.58 0.63 -13.13
N PRO A 59 -1.73 0.57 -12.43
CA PRO A 59 -1.72 0.57 -10.96
C PRO A 59 -0.91 -0.60 -10.37
N LYS A 60 -0.89 -1.77 -11.04
CA LYS A 60 -0.05 -2.91 -10.64
C LYS A 60 1.44 -2.56 -10.68
N GLU A 61 1.90 -1.94 -11.76
CA GLU A 61 3.30 -1.51 -11.88
C GLU A 61 3.65 -0.42 -10.86
N LEU A 62 2.73 0.50 -10.58
CA LEU A 62 2.92 1.53 -9.54
C LEU A 62 3.06 0.92 -8.15
N ILE A 63 2.23 -0.07 -7.81
CA ILE A 63 2.30 -0.80 -6.54
C ILE A 63 3.69 -1.43 -6.39
N GLU A 64 4.17 -2.15 -7.41
CA GLU A 64 5.50 -2.78 -7.41
C GLU A 64 6.62 -1.75 -7.21
N LEU A 65 6.54 -0.59 -7.86
CA LEU A 65 7.52 0.49 -7.69
C LEU A 65 7.51 1.08 -6.27
N TYR A 66 6.34 1.21 -5.65
CA TYR A 66 6.21 1.71 -4.28
C TYR A 66 6.80 0.73 -3.25
N ILE A 67 6.54 -0.58 -3.42
CA ILE A 67 6.98 -1.61 -2.47
C ILE A 67 8.39 -2.17 -2.73
N SER A 68 8.94 -1.96 -3.94
CA SER A 68 10.24 -2.50 -4.35
C SER A 68 11.37 -2.10 -3.41
N ASN A 69 12.22 -3.06 -3.05
CA ASN A 69 13.39 -2.87 -2.19
C ASN A 69 14.34 -1.75 -2.66
N ASP A 70 14.32 -1.41 -3.95
CA ASP A 70 15.11 -0.32 -4.53
C ASP A 70 14.61 1.07 -4.10
N ASN A 71 13.36 1.17 -3.63
CA ASN A 71 12.86 2.35 -2.95
C ASN A 71 13.42 2.40 -1.52
N PHE A 72 14.64 2.90 -1.35
CA PHE A 72 15.31 2.95 -0.04
C PHE A 72 14.64 3.87 0.98
N GLU A 73 13.84 4.84 0.51
CA GLU A 73 13.15 5.83 1.35
C GLU A 73 11.66 5.49 1.56
N ALA A 74 11.21 4.30 1.13
CA ALA A 74 9.83 3.86 1.29
C ALA A 74 9.42 3.88 2.77
N ASP A 75 8.41 4.67 3.09
CA ASP A 75 7.81 4.74 4.42
C ASP A 75 6.37 4.19 4.41
N HIS A 76 5.74 4.10 5.58
CA HIS A 76 4.35 3.66 5.75
C HIS A 76 3.36 4.39 4.82
N ILE A 77 3.62 5.64 4.44
CA ILE A 77 2.79 6.41 3.50
C ILE A 77 2.85 5.80 2.09
N ASP A 78 4.01 5.35 1.63
CA ASP A 78 4.17 4.74 0.29
C ASP A 78 3.46 3.39 0.21
N PHE A 79 3.56 2.58 1.26
CA PHE A 79 2.79 1.34 1.37
C PHE A 79 1.29 1.59 1.44
N LYS A 80 0.84 2.67 2.11
CA LYS A 80 -0.57 3.05 2.10
C LYS A 80 -1.05 3.44 0.71
N LYS A 81 -0.27 4.23 -0.03
CA LYS A 81 -0.58 4.56 -1.44
C LYS A 81 -0.68 3.30 -2.30
N ALA A 82 0.20 2.33 -2.08
CA ALA A 82 0.13 1.05 -2.77
C ALA A 82 -1.15 0.27 -2.45
N LEU A 83 -1.58 0.24 -1.18
CA LEU A 83 -2.86 -0.37 -0.78
C LEU A 83 -4.04 0.36 -1.45
N ASP A 84 -4.03 1.69 -1.48
CA ASP A 84 -5.11 2.49 -2.08
C ASP A 84 -5.18 2.32 -3.61
N LEU A 85 -4.02 2.11 -4.27
CA LEU A 85 -3.96 1.84 -5.70
C LEU A 85 -4.61 0.51 -6.10
N MET A 86 -4.78 -0.42 -5.16
CA MET A 86 -5.43 -1.71 -5.43
C MET A 86 -6.89 -1.56 -5.84
N ASP A 87 -7.59 -0.56 -5.30
CA ASP A 87 -9.01 -0.32 -5.58
C ASP A 87 -9.24 0.14 -7.03
N TYR A 88 -8.20 0.69 -7.67
CA TYR A 88 -8.25 1.15 -9.06
C TYR A 88 -7.97 0.04 -10.09
N ILE A 89 -7.70 -1.19 -9.64
CA ILE A 89 -7.49 -2.33 -10.54
C ILE A 89 -8.83 -2.99 -10.85
N ARG A 90 -9.35 -2.72 -12.05
CA ARG A 90 -10.66 -3.20 -12.53
C ARG A 90 -10.69 -4.70 -12.83
N ASP A 91 -9.59 -5.26 -13.32
CA ASP A 91 -9.50 -6.64 -13.86
C ASP A 91 -8.90 -7.65 -12.87
N MET A 92 -9.10 -7.47 -11.56
CA MET A 92 -8.50 -8.35 -10.55
C MET A 92 -9.55 -9.03 -9.69
N ASP A 93 -9.49 -10.36 -9.68
CA ASP A 93 -10.33 -11.21 -8.84
C ASP A 93 -10.06 -10.96 -7.36
N ASN A 94 -11.04 -11.26 -6.50
CA ASN A 94 -10.89 -11.06 -5.05
C ASN A 94 -9.69 -11.85 -4.47
N GLU A 95 -9.43 -13.05 -4.99
CA GLU A 95 -8.29 -13.88 -4.56
C GLU A 95 -6.95 -13.22 -4.91
N ASP A 96 -6.84 -12.65 -6.10
CA ASP A 96 -5.64 -11.92 -6.54
C ASP A 96 -5.46 -10.61 -5.76
N LYS A 97 -6.56 -9.94 -5.40
CA LYS A 97 -6.53 -8.77 -4.50
C LYS A 97 -5.99 -9.16 -3.13
N ASP A 98 -6.48 -10.23 -2.54
CA ASP A 98 -6.00 -10.71 -1.25
C ASP A 98 -4.52 -11.14 -1.31
N ALA A 99 -4.09 -11.75 -2.40
CA ALA A 99 -2.68 -12.09 -2.63
C ALA A 99 -1.79 -10.84 -2.77
N LEU A 100 -2.24 -9.82 -3.51
CA LEU A 100 -1.51 -8.56 -3.66
C LEU A 100 -1.43 -7.79 -2.33
N LYS A 101 -2.52 -7.81 -1.57
CA LYS A 101 -2.56 -7.25 -0.22
C LYS A 101 -1.54 -7.92 0.68
N LEU A 102 -1.53 -9.26 0.69
CA LEU A 102 -0.52 -10.07 1.41
C LEU A 102 0.89 -9.68 1.01
N HIS A 103 1.12 -9.52 -0.30
CA HIS A 103 2.42 -9.15 -0.85
C HIS A 103 2.89 -7.78 -0.35
N ILE A 104 2.04 -6.75 -0.40
CA ILE A 104 2.35 -5.40 0.09
C ILE A 104 2.68 -5.43 1.59
N TRP A 105 1.88 -6.12 2.40
CA TRP A 105 2.12 -6.24 3.84
C TRP A 105 3.40 -7.04 4.14
N ALA A 106 3.66 -8.13 3.42
CA ALA A 106 4.89 -8.90 3.56
C ALA A 106 6.13 -8.04 3.25
N HIS A 107 6.07 -7.24 2.19
CA HIS A 107 7.13 -6.31 1.84
C HIS A 107 7.32 -5.21 2.90
N SER A 108 6.24 -4.70 3.51
CA SER A 108 6.36 -3.72 4.62
C SER A 108 7.12 -4.31 5.81
N ILE A 109 6.91 -5.60 6.10
CA ILE A 109 7.62 -6.32 7.17
C ILE A 109 9.08 -6.55 6.79
N LEU A 110 9.37 -6.92 5.54
CA LEU A 110 10.75 -7.18 5.09
C LEU A 110 11.65 -5.93 5.12
N ARG A 111 11.08 -4.73 5.17
CA ARG A 111 11.84 -3.48 5.34
C ARG A 111 12.49 -3.36 6.70
N ASP A 112 11.80 -3.83 7.74
CA ASP A 112 12.26 -3.71 9.10
C ASP A 112 13.28 -4.83 9.41
N LYS A 113 14.38 -4.46 10.10
CA LYS A 113 15.42 -5.41 10.49
C LYS A 113 15.09 -6.05 11.83
N TRP A 114 14.09 -6.94 11.84
CA TRP A 114 13.58 -7.60 13.04
C TRP A 114 14.63 -8.34 13.87
N GLU A 115 15.67 -8.86 13.22
CA GLU A 115 16.78 -9.57 13.91
C GLU A 115 17.61 -8.68 14.84
N ARG A 116 17.57 -7.35 14.65
CA ARG A 116 18.36 -6.39 15.42
C ARG A 116 17.53 -5.62 16.45
N MET A 117 16.27 -5.98 16.61
CA MET A 117 15.37 -5.29 17.53
C MET A 117 15.71 -5.60 18.98
N ASP A 118 15.59 -4.58 19.83
CA ASP A 118 15.89 -4.71 21.25
C ASP A 118 14.78 -5.50 21.95
N ALA A 119 15.12 -6.70 22.42
CA ALA A 119 14.22 -7.56 23.17
C ALA A 119 13.88 -7.00 24.57
N ALA A 120 14.61 -5.99 25.06
CA ALA A 120 14.30 -5.34 26.34
C ALA A 120 13.05 -4.43 26.25
N HIS A 121 12.80 -3.82 25.09
CA HIS A 121 11.65 -2.94 24.84
C HIS A 121 10.93 -3.32 23.54
N PRO A 122 10.23 -4.46 23.53
CA PRO A 122 9.66 -5.00 22.31
C PRO A 122 8.54 -4.12 21.74
N LEU A 123 7.77 -3.43 22.58
CA LEU A 123 6.71 -2.53 22.13
C LEU A 123 7.25 -1.26 21.46
N ASP A 124 8.27 -0.64 22.05
CA ASP A 124 8.86 0.58 21.47
C ASP A 124 9.55 0.27 20.14
N SER A 125 10.24 -0.87 20.08
CA SER A 125 10.87 -1.34 18.84
C SER A 125 9.83 -1.63 17.76
N VAL A 126 8.72 -2.31 18.11
CA VAL A 126 7.63 -2.62 17.18
C VAL A 126 6.93 -1.35 16.68
N ARG A 127 6.71 -0.35 17.53
CA ARG A 127 6.06 0.91 17.14
C ARG A 127 6.85 1.69 16.09
N ASP A 128 8.17 1.53 16.08
CA ASP A 128 9.01 2.20 15.09
C ASP A 128 9.03 1.51 13.72
N THR A 129 8.49 0.29 13.61
CA THR A 129 8.46 -0.46 12.35
C THR A 129 7.53 0.14 11.32
N THR A 130 7.90 0.04 10.05
CA THR A 130 7.04 0.44 8.92
C THR A 130 5.71 -0.31 8.93
N PHE A 131 5.71 -1.60 9.29
CA PHE A 131 4.48 -2.39 9.44
C PHE A 131 3.52 -1.80 10.48
N PHE A 132 4.00 -1.49 11.69
CA PHE A 132 3.15 -1.00 12.76
C PHE A 132 2.61 0.40 12.45
N LYS A 133 3.47 1.29 11.93
CA LYS A 133 3.06 2.64 11.50
C LYS A 133 2.01 2.59 10.40
N LEU A 134 2.16 1.67 9.43
CA LEU A 134 1.16 1.44 8.38
C LEU A 134 -0.17 0.96 8.97
N ALA A 135 -0.13 -0.01 9.88
CA ALA A 135 -1.33 -0.54 10.53
C ALA A 135 -2.06 0.51 11.38
N GLU A 136 -1.33 1.28 12.20
CA GLU A 136 -1.89 2.39 12.98
C GLU A 136 -2.48 3.47 12.04
N PHE A 137 -1.79 3.79 10.95
CA PHE A 137 -2.27 4.77 9.97
C PHE A 137 -3.56 4.30 9.27
N CYS A 138 -3.64 3.03 8.86
CA CYS A 138 -4.87 2.44 8.30
C CYS A 138 -6.03 2.47 9.31
N GLN A 139 -5.76 2.16 10.59
CA GLN A 139 -6.77 2.20 11.66
C GLN A 139 -7.29 3.63 11.89
N LEU A 140 -6.40 4.63 11.98
CA LEU A 140 -6.76 6.03 12.19
C LEU A 140 -7.59 6.61 11.05
N GLN A 141 -7.34 6.18 9.81
CA GLN A 141 -8.11 6.65 8.65
C GLN A 141 -9.51 6.05 8.54
N SER A 142 -9.95 5.22 9.50
CA SER A 142 -11.27 4.55 9.47
C SER A 142 -11.51 3.76 8.17
N MET A 143 -10.44 3.34 7.49
CA MET A 143 -10.53 2.41 6.39
C MET A 143 -10.92 1.08 7.01
N GLU A 144 -12.03 0.53 6.55
CA GLU A 144 -12.70 -0.64 7.09
C GLU A 144 -11.70 -1.70 7.58
N ASN A 145 -11.97 -2.28 8.76
CA ASN A 145 -11.23 -3.38 9.41
C ASN A 145 -10.81 -4.55 8.49
N ASN A 146 -11.29 -4.55 7.26
CA ASN A 146 -11.00 -5.50 6.20
C ASN A 146 -9.68 -5.26 5.46
N GLN A 147 -8.88 -4.23 5.79
CA GLN A 147 -7.55 -4.00 5.19
C GLN A 147 -6.37 -4.65 5.94
N LEU A 148 -6.57 -5.15 7.16
CA LEU A 148 -5.55 -5.96 7.83
C LEU A 148 -5.61 -7.40 7.31
N VAL A 149 -4.45 -8.04 7.18
CA VAL A 149 -4.35 -9.44 6.73
C VAL A 149 -4.03 -10.32 7.91
N SER A 150 -4.80 -11.38 8.13
CA SER A 150 -4.63 -12.33 9.23
C SER A 150 -3.18 -12.73 9.47
N TYR A 151 -2.79 -12.77 10.75
CA TYR A 151 -1.45 -13.19 11.19
C TYR A 151 -1.01 -14.52 10.56
N GLU A 152 -1.92 -15.50 10.47
CA GLU A 152 -1.65 -16.81 9.86
C GLU A 152 -1.33 -16.69 8.36
N SER A 153 -2.05 -15.83 7.63
CA SER A 153 -1.81 -15.60 6.20
C SER A 153 -0.49 -14.86 5.96
N LEU A 154 -0.10 -13.93 6.84
CA LEU A 154 1.20 -13.28 6.79
C LEU A 154 2.35 -14.26 7.06
N LEU A 155 2.20 -15.16 8.04
CA LEU A 155 3.20 -16.19 8.29
C LEU A 155 3.30 -17.23 7.16
N ALA A 156 2.19 -17.48 6.46
CA ALA A 156 2.14 -18.38 5.31
C ALA A 156 2.71 -17.76 4.02
N ALA A 157 2.96 -16.44 4.00
CA ALA A 157 3.51 -15.75 2.83
C ALA A 157 4.89 -16.31 2.45
N ASN A 158 5.07 -16.66 1.18
CA ASN A 158 6.29 -17.27 0.67
C ASN A 158 7.51 -16.35 0.87
N GLU A 159 7.31 -15.04 0.79
CA GLU A 159 8.37 -14.04 0.97
C GLU A 159 8.89 -13.98 2.40
N LEU A 160 8.04 -14.29 3.38
CA LEU A 160 8.37 -14.25 4.80
C LEU A 160 8.87 -15.59 5.33
N GLN A 161 8.84 -16.68 4.57
CA GLN A 161 9.19 -18.01 5.08
C GLN A 161 10.56 -18.06 5.77
N THR A 162 11.59 -17.39 5.23
CA THR A 162 12.92 -17.38 5.86
C THR A 162 12.91 -16.70 7.23
N MET A 163 12.15 -15.61 7.38
CA MET A 163 12.00 -14.86 8.63
C MET A 163 10.99 -15.50 9.59
N ALA A 164 9.98 -16.18 9.05
CA ALA A 164 8.92 -16.86 9.80
C ALA A 164 9.48 -18.01 10.65
N HIS A 165 10.64 -18.59 10.31
CA HIS A 165 11.31 -19.60 11.14
C HIS A 165 12.00 -19.00 12.38
N ASN A 166 12.16 -17.66 12.45
CA ASN A 166 12.79 -16.98 13.57
C ASN A 166 11.77 -16.72 14.69
N LYS A 167 12.01 -17.32 15.87
CA LYS A 167 11.14 -17.17 17.05
C LYS A 167 11.03 -15.73 17.54
N ASN A 168 12.07 -14.93 17.38
CA ASN A 168 12.05 -13.52 17.78
C ASN A 168 11.09 -12.73 16.89
N PHE A 169 11.15 -12.95 15.57
CA PHE A 169 10.25 -12.33 14.61
C PHE A 169 8.78 -12.69 14.89
N GLN A 170 8.48 -13.97 15.11
CA GLN A 170 7.12 -14.40 15.49
C GLN A 170 6.63 -13.71 16.76
N PHE A 171 7.50 -13.58 17.77
CA PHE A 171 7.15 -12.90 19.02
C PHE A 171 6.85 -11.41 18.82
N PHE A 172 7.69 -10.69 18.08
CA PHE A 172 7.47 -9.27 17.80
C PHE A 172 6.23 -9.05 16.93
N LEU A 173 6.02 -9.87 15.90
CA LEU A 173 4.85 -9.78 15.03
C LEU A 173 3.56 -10.09 15.82
N GLN A 174 3.57 -11.12 16.66
CA GLN A 174 2.43 -11.43 17.54
C GLN A 174 2.16 -10.27 18.51
N THR A 175 3.20 -9.70 19.11
CA THR A 175 3.07 -8.54 20.02
C THR A 175 2.50 -7.32 19.30
N ALA A 176 2.94 -7.06 18.06
CA ALA A 176 2.40 -6.00 17.21
C ALA A 176 0.91 -6.22 16.96
N TYR A 177 0.54 -7.44 16.58
CA TYR A 177 -0.84 -7.83 16.28
C TYR A 177 -1.75 -7.71 17.50
N GLU A 178 -1.32 -8.21 18.66
CA GLU A 178 -2.06 -8.10 19.92
C GLU A 178 -2.28 -6.64 20.32
N HIS A 179 -1.27 -5.78 20.13
CA HIS A 179 -1.40 -4.35 20.40
C HIS A 179 -2.36 -3.68 19.42
N LEU A 180 -2.31 -4.02 18.13
CA LEU A 180 -3.23 -3.50 17.11
C LEU A 180 -4.67 -3.92 17.41
N ILE A 181 -4.91 -5.17 17.80
CA ILE A 181 -6.24 -5.67 18.20
C ILE A 181 -6.74 -4.96 19.46
N ARG A 182 -5.89 -4.82 20.48
CA ARG A 182 -6.27 -4.08 21.71
C ARG A 182 -6.55 -2.60 21.43
N SER A 183 -5.83 -2.00 20.50
CA SER A 183 -6.08 -0.62 20.06
C SER A 183 -7.45 -0.53 19.36
N THR A 184 -7.85 -1.53 18.57
CA THR A 184 -9.18 -1.56 17.94
C THR A 184 -10.33 -1.80 18.90
N GLU A 185 -10.13 -2.55 20.00
CA GLU A 185 -11.17 -2.78 21.03
C GLU A 185 -11.37 -1.57 21.96
N ALA A 186 -10.48 -0.58 21.93
CA ALA A 186 -10.53 0.61 22.77
C ALA A 186 -11.32 1.78 22.17
N PHE A 187 -11.81 1.65 20.94
CA PHE A 187 -12.69 2.60 20.24
C PHE A 187 -14.10 2.00 20.04
#